data_AF-C0E5F0-F1
#
_entry.id   AF-C0E5F0-F1
#
_cell.length_a   1.000
_cell.length_b   1.000
_cell.length_c   1.000
_cell.angle_alpha   90.00
_cell.angle_beta   90.00
_cell.angle_gamma   90.00
#
_symmetry.space_group_name_H-M   'P 1'
#
loop_
_entity.id
_entity.type
_entity.pdbx_description
1 polymer ?
#
loop_
_entity_poly.entity_id
_entity_poly.type
_entity_poly.pdbx_seq_one_letter_code
_entity_poly.pdbx_strand_id
1 'polypeptide(L)'
;MLLGLKVMSDDMVNNEPHEESADAPKISLGGSDAVNLAAEQWKETAHRNIPGLGDLPIPDDTANLREGPSLHDGLLALLPLVGVWRGTGQALDHTDADAKPTQFGQQIIFAHDGENYLTYSSRVWKLDDEGNQVGLDHRETGFWRITGKDEIEVVVAHSTGVVEIFYGNPIKERAWEITSASTLVTTTGPKNLGAGKRLFGLMPNNNLGWVDERMVDGEYHPRMSAELSRVIG
;
A
#
# COMPACT_ATOMS: atom_id res chain seq x y z
N MET A 1 -41.52 40.69 -33.46
CA MET A 1 -41.10 41.98 -32.88
C MET A 1 -39.59 42.02 -32.89
N LEU A 2 -39.04 43.07 -33.51
CA LEU A 2 -37.61 43.30 -33.74
C LEU A 2 -37.04 44.19 -32.60
N LEU A 3 -35.72 44.38 -32.63
CA LEU A 3 -34.81 45.22 -31.81
C LEU A 3 -34.14 44.47 -30.64
N GLY A 4 -32.81 44.41 -30.50
CA GLY A 4 -31.73 45.12 -31.18
C GLY A 4 -30.80 45.82 -30.17
N LEU A 5 -29.53 45.37 -30.13
CA LEU A 5 -28.29 46.13 -29.87
C LEU A 5 -28.17 46.99 -28.60
N LYS A 6 -27.09 46.78 -27.81
CA LYS A 6 -25.89 47.68 -27.78
C LYS A 6 -24.82 47.17 -26.81
N VAL A 7 -23.58 47.11 -27.31
CA VAL A 7 -22.32 46.94 -26.58
C VAL A 7 -21.76 48.32 -26.20
N MET A 8 -21.15 48.45 -25.02
CA MET A 8 -20.11 49.41 -24.54
C MET A 8 -20.22 49.46 -23.00
N SER A 9 -19.17 49.43 -22.17
CA SER A 9 -17.76 49.83 -22.32
C SER A 9 -16.94 49.26 -21.15
N ASP A 10 -15.62 49.21 -21.35
CA ASP A 10 -14.57 48.91 -20.36
C ASP A 10 -14.73 49.64 -19.03
N ASP A 11 -14.45 48.93 -17.94
CA ASP A 11 -13.84 49.52 -16.74
C ASP A 11 -12.72 48.59 -16.24
N MET A 12 -11.57 49.21 -16.03
CA MET A 12 -10.30 48.58 -15.72
C MET A 12 -10.28 48.00 -14.31
N VAL A 13 -9.92 46.73 -14.19
CA VAL A 13 -9.36 46.19 -12.95
C VAL A 13 -7.99 45.61 -13.27
N ASN A 14 -6.96 46.33 -12.83
CA ASN A 14 -5.59 45.87 -12.77
C ASN A 14 -5.54 44.54 -12.03
N ASN A 15 -5.13 43.47 -12.71
CA ASN A 15 -4.74 42.24 -12.04
C ASN A 15 -3.22 42.10 -12.21
N GLU A 16 -2.49 42.61 -11.23
CA GLU A 16 -1.05 42.36 -11.08
C GLU A 16 -0.82 40.84 -10.98
N PRO A 17 0.29 40.31 -11.53
CA PRO A 17 0.63 38.91 -11.36
C PRO A 17 0.96 38.66 -9.89
N HIS A 18 0.17 37.81 -9.23
CA HIS A 18 0.49 37.30 -7.91
C HIS A 18 1.83 36.54 -7.98
N GLU A 19 2.86 37.13 -7.37
CA GLU A 19 4.12 36.46 -7.05
C GLU A 19 3.81 35.21 -6.22
N GLU A 20 4.17 34.06 -6.79
CA GLU A 20 4.12 32.76 -6.14
C GLU A 20 5.11 32.77 -4.97
N SER A 21 4.62 32.61 -3.74
CA SER A 21 5.47 32.59 -2.54
C SER A 21 6.33 31.32 -2.53
N ALA A 22 7.53 31.44 -3.07
CA ALA A 22 8.58 30.43 -3.02
C ALA A 22 9.21 30.42 -1.61
N ASP A 23 8.52 29.89 -0.61
CA ASP A 23 9.18 29.35 0.59
C ASP A 23 8.24 28.43 1.39
N ALA A 24 8.00 27.23 0.86
CA ALA A 24 7.56 26.11 1.68
C ALA A 24 8.81 25.22 1.89
N PRO A 25 9.28 25.01 3.12
CA PRO A 25 10.44 24.16 3.35
C PRO A 25 10.10 22.74 2.93
N LYS A 26 10.71 22.28 1.82
CA LYS A 26 10.76 20.86 1.47
C LYS A 26 11.59 20.18 2.55
N ILE A 27 10.93 19.59 3.53
CA ILE A 27 11.58 18.69 4.48
C ILE A 27 11.86 17.40 3.72
N SER A 28 12.94 17.40 2.94
CA SER A 28 13.60 16.19 2.47
C SER A 28 14.35 15.61 3.66
N LEU A 29 13.68 14.85 4.52
CA LEU A 29 14.38 13.95 5.42
C LEU A 29 15.23 13.02 4.53
N GLY A 30 16.54 13.09 4.65
CA GLY A 30 17.43 12.18 3.92
C GLY A 30 17.07 10.74 4.31
N GLY A 31 17.15 9.80 3.36
CA GLY A 31 16.79 8.40 3.62
C GLY A 31 17.43 7.83 4.90
N SER A 32 18.67 8.24 5.20
CA SER A 32 19.39 7.90 6.43
C SER A 32 18.69 8.39 7.71
N ASP A 33 18.10 9.60 7.72
CA ASP A 33 17.43 10.16 8.89
C ASP A 33 16.12 9.45 9.17
N ALA A 34 15.36 9.09 8.12
CA ALA A 34 14.13 8.32 8.23
C ALA A 34 14.39 6.91 8.81
N VAL A 35 15.46 6.24 8.37
CA VAL A 35 15.87 4.92 8.88
C VAL A 35 16.27 4.98 10.35
N ASN A 36 16.99 6.02 10.76
CA ASN A 36 17.42 6.22 12.15
C ASN A 36 16.24 6.55 13.08
N LEU A 37 15.29 7.39 12.64
CA LEU A 37 14.06 7.69 13.38
C LEU A 37 13.21 6.43 13.61
N ALA A 38 13.10 5.57 12.59
CA ALA A 38 12.45 4.28 12.75
C ALA A 38 13.20 3.39 13.76
N ALA A 39 14.53 3.39 13.77
CA ALA A 39 15.33 2.52 14.65
C ALA A 39 15.07 2.77 16.14
N GLU A 40 14.97 4.04 16.54
CA GLU A 40 14.71 4.41 17.93
C GLU A 40 13.30 3.99 18.39
N GLN A 41 12.33 3.99 17.47
CA GLN A 41 10.96 3.58 17.75
C GLN A 41 10.78 2.06 17.83
N TRP A 42 11.72 1.28 17.26
CA TRP A 42 11.60 -0.17 17.06
C TRP A 42 12.85 -0.95 17.49
N LYS A 43 13.50 -0.55 18.59
CA LYS A 43 14.79 -1.13 19.04
C LYS A 43 14.79 -2.67 19.14
N GLU A 44 13.67 -3.28 19.50
CA GLU A 44 13.55 -4.73 19.65
C GLU A 44 13.45 -5.49 18.31
N THR A 45 13.03 -4.85 17.21
CA THR A 45 12.90 -5.51 15.89
C THR A 45 13.95 -5.07 14.88
N ALA A 46 14.63 -3.95 15.13
CA ALA A 46 15.62 -3.34 14.25
C ALA A 46 16.84 -4.22 13.94
N HIS A 47 17.08 -5.28 14.73
CA HIS A 47 18.19 -6.22 14.55
C HIS A 47 17.79 -7.51 13.82
N ARG A 48 16.52 -7.65 13.41
CA ARG A 48 16.00 -8.85 12.75
C ARG A 48 15.93 -8.62 11.25
N ASN A 49 16.01 -9.70 10.48
CA ASN A 49 15.77 -9.71 9.03
C ASN A 49 15.09 -11.01 8.58
N ILE A 50 14.59 -11.04 7.35
CA ILE A 50 14.04 -12.26 6.75
C ILE A 50 15.19 -13.26 6.50
N PRO A 51 14.92 -14.58 6.55
CA PRO A 51 15.96 -15.58 6.29
C PRO A 51 16.44 -15.50 4.83
N GLY A 52 17.72 -15.22 4.64
CA GLY A 52 18.44 -15.36 3.37
C GLY A 52 19.22 -16.67 3.29
N LEU A 53 19.57 -17.12 2.08
CA LEU A 53 20.42 -18.29 1.86
C LEU A 53 21.88 -17.89 1.56
N GLY A 54 22.12 -16.68 1.07
CA GLY A 54 23.45 -16.08 0.92
C GLY A 54 24.39 -16.74 -0.08
N ASP A 55 23.89 -17.66 -0.90
CA ASP A 55 24.67 -18.45 -1.86
C ASP A 55 24.55 -17.95 -3.31
N LEU A 56 23.69 -16.96 -3.55
CA LEU A 56 23.51 -16.33 -4.84
C LEU A 56 24.63 -15.31 -5.15
N PRO A 57 24.96 -15.09 -6.43
CA PRO A 57 25.89 -14.04 -6.85
C PRO A 57 25.28 -12.63 -6.81
N ILE A 58 24.08 -12.49 -6.22
CA ILE A 58 23.32 -11.26 -6.06
C ILE A 58 22.90 -11.12 -4.58
N PRO A 59 22.55 -9.92 -4.11
CA PRO A 59 22.08 -9.73 -2.74
C PRO A 59 20.86 -10.59 -2.42
N ASP A 60 20.77 -11.07 -1.18
CA ASP A 60 19.52 -11.59 -0.63
C ASP A 60 18.51 -10.45 -0.46
N ASP A 61 17.22 -10.77 -0.56
CA ASP A 61 16.16 -9.85 -0.17
C ASP A 61 16.33 -9.42 1.30
N THR A 62 16.18 -8.12 1.56
CA THR A 62 16.19 -7.55 2.90
C THR A 62 14.85 -6.88 3.21
N ALA A 63 14.29 -7.20 4.38
CA ALA A 63 13.14 -6.51 4.95
C ALA A 63 13.57 -5.53 6.06
N ASN A 64 14.88 -5.22 6.14
CA ASN A 64 15.45 -4.31 7.12
C ASN A 64 16.38 -3.32 6.42
N LEU A 65 16.01 -2.04 6.39
CA LEU A 65 16.74 -0.97 5.69
C LEU A 65 18.18 -0.73 6.23
N ARG A 66 18.58 -1.43 7.29
CA ARG A 66 19.94 -1.37 7.90
C ARG A 66 20.83 -2.52 7.47
N GLU A 67 20.28 -3.49 6.75
CA GLU A 67 20.96 -4.70 6.30
C GLU A 67 20.77 -4.87 4.80
N GLY A 68 21.75 -5.49 4.14
CA GLY A 68 21.70 -5.72 2.70
C GLY A 68 22.08 -4.47 1.88
N PRO A 69 21.67 -4.41 0.61
CA PRO A 69 21.96 -3.29 -0.28
C PRO A 69 21.19 -2.03 0.14
N SER A 70 21.64 -0.85 -0.31
CA SER A 70 20.86 0.38 -0.14
C SER A 70 19.52 0.28 -0.87
N LEU A 71 18.48 0.87 -0.29
CA LEU A 71 17.21 1.05 -0.98
C LEU A 71 17.41 1.96 -2.21
N HIS A 72 16.80 1.61 -3.33
CA HIS A 72 16.81 2.45 -4.53
C HIS A 72 16.13 3.82 -4.24
N ASP A 73 16.73 4.93 -4.68
CA ASP A 73 16.23 6.29 -4.40
C ASP A 73 14.81 6.54 -4.91
N GLY A 74 14.38 5.83 -5.95
CA GLY A 74 13.00 5.88 -6.44
C GLY A 74 11.96 5.38 -5.41
N LEU A 75 12.36 4.52 -4.47
CA LEU A 75 11.46 3.89 -3.50
C LEU A 75 11.32 4.67 -2.19
N LEU A 76 11.85 5.89 -2.08
CA LEU A 76 11.78 6.67 -0.84
C LEU A 76 10.34 6.90 -0.36
N ALA A 77 9.40 7.09 -1.28
CA ALA A 77 7.97 7.22 -0.94
C ALA A 77 7.34 5.93 -0.39
N LEU A 78 7.96 4.77 -0.61
CA LEU A 78 7.53 3.45 -0.11
C LEU A 78 8.40 2.95 1.06
N LEU A 79 9.47 3.67 1.42
CA LEU A 79 10.42 3.33 2.46
C LEU A 79 9.74 2.85 3.76
N PRO A 80 8.68 3.50 4.27
CA PRO A 80 8.08 3.09 5.54
C PRO A 80 7.41 1.70 5.49
N LEU A 81 7.10 1.14 4.32
CA LEU A 81 6.50 -0.18 4.17
C LEU A 81 7.49 -1.32 4.37
N VAL A 82 8.77 -1.14 4.03
CA VAL A 82 9.82 -2.17 4.11
C VAL A 82 9.86 -2.74 5.53
N GLY A 83 9.69 -4.05 5.66
CA GLY A 83 9.50 -4.72 6.95
C GLY A 83 8.69 -6.00 6.87
N VAL A 84 8.65 -6.72 8.01
CA VAL A 84 7.66 -7.78 8.23
C VAL A 84 6.62 -7.28 9.22
N TRP A 85 5.36 -7.44 8.85
CA TRP A 85 4.20 -6.98 9.58
C TRP A 85 3.33 -8.17 9.97
N ARG A 86 2.86 -8.22 11.21
CA ARG A 86 1.98 -9.28 11.71
C ARG A 86 0.88 -8.72 12.59
N GLY A 87 -0.30 -9.30 12.48
CA GLY A 87 -1.45 -8.90 13.28
C GLY A 87 -2.70 -9.62 12.84
N THR A 88 -3.84 -8.98 13.07
CA THR A 88 -5.16 -9.54 12.82
C THR A 88 -6.04 -8.56 12.07
N GLY A 89 -7.07 -9.10 11.42
CA GLY A 89 -8.02 -8.31 10.67
C GLY A 89 -9.41 -8.94 10.66
N GLN A 90 -10.32 -8.26 9.98
CA GLN A 90 -11.69 -8.69 9.79
C GLN A 90 -12.00 -8.79 8.29
N ALA A 91 -12.69 -9.85 7.91
CA ALA A 91 -13.16 -10.09 6.55
C ALA A 91 -14.69 -10.18 6.53
N LEU A 92 -15.29 -9.56 5.53
CA LEU A 92 -16.71 -9.60 5.22
C LEU A 92 -16.87 -10.19 3.81
N ASP A 93 -17.90 -11.01 3.61
CA ASP A 93 -18.31 -11.35 2.25
C ASP A 93 -18.93 -10.10 1.62
N HIS A 94 -18.18 -9.44 0.74
CA HIS A 94 -18.60 -8.20 0.10
C HIS A 94 -19.76 -8.39 -0.88
N THR A 95 -20.13 -9.64 -1.19
CA THR A 95 -21.26 -9.97 -2.06
C THR A 95 -22.55 -10.31 -1.31
N ASP A 96 -22.49 -10.40 0.02
CA ASP A 96 -23.63 -10.72 0.87
C ASP A 96 -23.80 -9.66 1.96
N ALA A 97 -24.88 -8.88 1.86
CA ALA A 97 -25.18 -7.80 2.78
C ALA A 97 -25.47 -8.26 4.22
N ASP A 98 -25.87 -9.53 4.40
CA ASP A 98 -26.19 -10.12 5.70
C ASP A 98 -25.02 -10.93 6.29
N ALA A 99 -23.87 -10.96 5.61
CA ALA A 99 -22.70 -11.67 6.05
C ALA A 99 -22.18 -11.13 7.39
N LYS A 100 -21.75 -12.05 8.25
CA LYS A 100 -21.09 -11.69 9.51
C LYS A 100 -19.59 -11.53 9.29
N PRO A 101 -18.94 -10.53 9.90
CA PRO A 101 -17.49 -10.42 9.88
C PRO A 101 -16.83 -11.67 10.48
N THR A 102 -15.75 -12.11 9.85
CA THR A 102 -14.89 -13.21 10.33
C THR A 102 -13.51 -12.65 10.67
N GLN A 103 -12.84 -13.25 11.64
CA GLN A 103 -11.50 -12.84 12.06
C GLN A 103 -10.43 -13.63 11.32
N PHE A 104 -9.32 -12.97 11.00
CA PHE A 104 -8.15 -13.61 10.41
C PHE A 104 -6.86 -13.07 11.04
N GLY A 105 -5.81 -13.88 11.00
CA GLY A 105 -4.46 -13.43 11.25
C GLY A 105 -3.69 -13.30 9.93
N GLN A 106 -2.71 -12.41 9.92
CA GLN A 106 -1.96 -12.10 8.71
C GLN A 106 -0.49 -11.81 8.98
N GLN A 107 0.35 -12.17 8.01
CA GLN A 107 1.69 -11.64 7.85
C GLN A 107 1.84 -11.00 6.47
N ILE A 108 2.42 -9.80 6.43
CA ILE A 108 2.88 -9.15 5.19
C ILE A 108 4.40 -8.97 5.27
N ILE A 109 5.09 -9.22 4.16
CA ILE A 109 6.51 -8.92 3.97
C ILE A 109 6.63 -7.94 2.81
N PHE A 110 7.29 -6.82 3.07
CA PHE A 110 7.86 -5.94 2.05
C PHE A 110 9.38 -5.99 2.17
N ALA A 111 10.06 -6.42 1.11
CA ALA A 111 11.51 -6.51 1.07
C ALA A 111 12.06 -5.94 -0.25
N HIS A 112 13.38 -5.79 -0.35
CA HIS A 112 14.05 -5.34 -1.56
C HIS A 112 15.44 -5.96 -1.69
N ASP A 113 15.98 -5.92 -2.90
CA ASP A 113 17.33 -6.36 -3.28
C ASP A 113 18.19 -5.19 -3.82
N GLY A 114 17.67 -3.96 -3.71
CA GLY A 114 18.32 -2.72 -4.15
C GLY A 114 17.86 -2.21 -5.52
N GLU A 115 17.04 -2.98 -6.24
CA GLU A 115 16.40 -2.53 -7.47
C GLU A 115 15.17 -1.66 -7.21
N ASN A 116 14.65 -1.01 -8.27
CA ASN A 116 13.51 -0.09 -8.17
C ASN A 116 12.14 -0.81 -8.08
N TYR A 117 12.02 -1.74 -7.13
CA TYR A 117 10.78 -2.38 -6.71
C TYR A 117 10.91 -2.91 -5.27
N LEU A 118 9.76 -3.16 -4.63
CA LEU A 118 9.69 -4.00 -3.44
C LEU A 118 9.10 -5.36 -3.80
N THR A 119 9.68 -6.43 -3.25
CA THR A 119 9.04 -7.73 -3.21
C THR A 119 7.92 -7.71 -2.16
N TYR A 120 6.81 -8.36 -2.48
CA TYR A 120 5.61 -8.39 -1.64
C TYR A 120 5.13 -9.82 -1.44
N SER A 121 4.85 -10.19 -0.18
CA SER A 121 4.21 -11.46 0.16
C SER A 121 3.26 -11.29 1.33
N SER A 122 2.02 -11.75 1.17
CA SER A 122 0.99 -11.80 2.21
C SER A 122 0.51 -13.23 2.43
N ARG A 123 0.31 -13.60 3.68
CA ARG A 123 -0.25 -14.89 4.10
C ARG A 123 -1.33 -14.65 5.13
N VAL A 124 -2.51 -15.23 4.90
CA VAL A 124 -3.67 -15.13 5.77
C VAL A 124 -4.00 -16.51 6.35
N TRP A 125 -4.47 -16.53 7.59
CA TRP A 125 -4.98 -17.72 8.27
C TRP A 125 -6.25 -17.40 9.05
N LYS A 126 -7.10 -18.41 9.23
CA LYS A 126 -8.39 -18.28 9.92
C LYS A 126 -8.20 -18.25 11.42
N LEU A 127 -8.99 -17.42 12.09
CA LEU A 127 -9.11 -17.38 13.54
C LEU A 127 -10.53 -17.79 13.96
N ASP A 128 -10.65 -18.47 15.10
CA ASP A 128 -11.93 -18.62 15.79
C ASP A 128 -12.28 -17.36 16.61
N ASP A 129 -13.43 -17.38 17.30
CA ASP A 129 -13.92 -16.26 18.10
C ASP A 129 -13.02 -15.98 19.32
N GLU A 130 -12.28 -16.98 19.77
CA GLU A 130 -11.28 -16.88 20.83
C GLU A 130 -9.90 -16.41 20.33
N GLY A 131 -9.71 -16.24 19.02
CA GLY A 131 -8.47 -15.77 18.41
C GLY A 131 -7.42 -16.86 18.18
N ASN A 132 -7.78 -18.15 18.27
CA ASN A 132 -6.88 -19.25 17.98
C ASN A 132 -6.81 -19.53 16.47
N GLN A 133 -5.64 -19.96 16.01
CA GLN A 133 -5.45 -20.36 14.62
C GLN A 133 -6.14 -21.69 14.35
N VAL A 134 -7.11 -21.69 13.42
CA VAL A 134 -7.93 -22.87 13.10
C VAL A 134 -7.74 -23.39 11.68
N GLY A 135 -6.98 -22.68 10.83
CA GLY A 135 -6.67 -23.16 9.50
C GLY A 135 -5.92 -22.15 8.65
N LEU A 136 -5.33 -22.62 7.55
CA LEU A 136 -4.78 -21.74 6.53
C LEU A 136 -5.91 -21.14 5.68
N ASP A 137 -5.65 -19.96 5.13
CA ASP A 137 -6.51 -19.32 4.15
C ASP A 137 -5.70 -19.05 2.87
N HIS A 138 -5.82 -17.86 2.28
CA HIS A 138 -5.17 -17.48 1.05
C HIS A 138 -3.80 -16.80 1.24
N ARG A 139 -3.07 -16.69 0.13
CA ARG A 139 -1.82 -15.97 0.00
C ARG A 139 -1.88 -15.08 -1.23
N GLU A 140 -1.07 -14.04 -1.23
CA GLU A 140 -0.76 -13.27 -2.43
C GLU A 140 0.70 -12.86 -2.43
N THR A 141 1.27 -12.67 -3.62
CA THR A 141 2.66 -12.27 -3.78
C THR A 141 2.87 -11.56 -5.10
N GLY A 142 3.88 -10.70 -5.16
CA GLY A 142 4.16 -9.90 -6.35
C GLY A 142 5.14 -8.77 -6.06
N PHE A 143 4.99 -7.66 -6.78
CA PHE A 143 5.92 -6.53 -6.72
C PHE A 143 5.18 -5.21 -6.63
N TRP A 144 5.72 -4.31 -5.79
CA TRP A 144 5.37 -2.89 -5.78
C TRP A 144 6.45 -2.12 -6.51
N ARG A 145 6.05 -1.33 -7.49
CA ARG A 145 6.93 -0.53 -8.34
C ARG A 145 6.53 0.93 -8.24
N ILE A 146 7.46 1.80 -8.59
CA ILE A 146 7.23 3.25 -8.53
C ILE A 146 7.89 3.95 -9.72
N THR A 147 7.18 4.89 -10.32
CA THR A 147 7.71 5.73 -11.39
C THR A 147 8.52 6.89 -10.81
N GLY A 148 9.28 7.61 -11.65
CA GLY A 148 10.01 8.81 -11.21
C GLY A 148 9.11 9.99 -10.78
N LYS A 149 7.78 9.82 -10.80
CA LYS A 149 6.78 10.79 -10.32
C LYS A 149 6.02 10.29 -9.08
N ASP A 150 6.55 9.25 -8.43
CA ASP A 150 5.93 8.57 -7.29
C ASP A 150 4.59 7.88 -7.59
N GLU A 151 4.28 7.59 -8.86
CA GLU A 151 3.11 6.79 -9.22
C GLU A 151 3.40 5.32 -8.93
N ILE A 152 2.47 4.65 -8.23
CA ILE A 152 2.63 3.27 -7.76
C ILE A 152 2.02 2.30 -8.77
N GLU A 153 2.73 1.23 -9.07
CA GLU A 153 2.21 0.08 -9.82
C GLU A 153 2.36 -1.17 -8.96
N VAL A 154 1.29 -1.94 -8.76
CA VAL A 154 1.36 -3.20 -8.02
C VAL A 154 0.89 -4.34 -8.90
N VAL A 155 1.74 -5.35 -9.09
CA VAL A 155 1.40 -6.58 -9.81
C VAL A 155 1.37 -7.71 -8.80
N VAL A 156 0.24 -8.41 -8.70
CA VAL A 156 0.05 -9.44 -7.66
C VAL A 156 -0.66 -10.67 -8.21
N ALA A 157 -0.23 -11.83 -7.75
CA ALA A 157 -0.89 -13.11 -7.97
C ALA A 157 -1.40 -13.67 -6.63
N HIS A 158 -2.65 -14.14 -6.62
CA HIS A 158 -3.29 -14.72 -5.45
C HIS A 158 -3.36 -16.24 -5.58
N SER A 159 -3.20 -16.96 -4.47
CA SER A 159 -3.35 -18.41 -4.41
C SER A 159 -4.76 -18.91 -4.74
N THR A 160 -5.75 -18.00 -4.77
CA THR A 160 -7.15 -18.26 -5.16
C THR A 160 -7.37 -18.26 -6.67
N GLY A 161 -6.31 -18.12 -7.47
CA GLY A 161 -6.39 -18.11 -8.93
C GLY A 161 -6.82 -16.77 -9.50
N VAL A 162 -6.28 -15.69 -8.94
CA VAL A 162 -6.52 -14.29 -9.35
C VAL A 162 -5.17 -13.64 -9.67
N VAL A 163 -5.15 -12.77 -10.68
CA VAL A 163 -4.06 -11.81 -10.88
C VAL A 163 -4.63 -10.40 -10.96
N GLU A 164 -3.95 -9.46 -10.32
CA GLU A 164 -4.36 -8.06 -10.26
C GLU A 164 -3.20 -7.13 -10.65
N ILE A 165 -3.54 -6.06 -11.38
CA ILE A 165 -2.66 -4.92 -11.61
C ILE A 165 -3.33 -3.69 -11.01
N PHE A 166 -2.69 -3.08 -10.02
CA PHE A 166 -3.14 -1.84 -9.40
C PHE A 166 -2.27 -0.66 -9.83
N TYR A 167 -2.90 0.50 -9.92
CA TYR A 167 -2.22 1.80 -10.00
C TYR A 167 -2.62 2.67 -8.80
N GLY A 168 -1.73 3.54 -8.37
CA GLY A 168 -2.01 4.38 -7.22
C GLY A 168 -0.97 5.44 -6.96
N ASN A 169 -1.08 6.08 -5.80
CA ASN A 169 -0.18 7.15 -5.37
C ASN A 169 -0.06 7.16 -3.83
N PRO A 170 1.04 7.70 -3.29
CA PRO A 170 1.06 8.20 -1.93
C PRO A 170 0.00 9.31 -1.79
N ILE A 171 -0.89 9.18 -0.80
CA ILE A 171 -1.90 10.21 -0.50
C ILE A 171 -1.46 11.12 0.66
N LYS A 172 -0.53 10.63 1.48
CA LYS A 172 0.18 11.34 2.55
C LYS A 172 1.57 10.71 2.69
N GLU A 173 2.45 11.32 3.47
CA GLU A 173 3.80 10.80 3.76
C GLU A 173 3.82 9.33 4.21
N ARG A 174 2.77 8.88 4.92
CA ARG A 174 2.66 7.54 5.48
C ARG A 174 1.36 6.82 5.09
N ALA A 175 0.79 7.14 3.93
CA ALA A 175 -0.42 6.50 3.43
C ALA A 175 -0.45 6.41 1.90
N TRP A 176 -0.95 5.29 1.38
CA TRP A 176 -0.91 4.93 -0.05
C TRP A 176 -2.25 4.34 -0.46
N GLU A 177 -2.81 4.83 -1.57
CA GLU A 177 -4.03 4.28 -2.16
C GLU A 177 -3.68 3.67 -3.51
N ILE A 178 -4.17 2.45 -3.77
CA ILE A 178 -4.04 1.74 -5.04
C ILE A 178 -5.40 1.20 -5.49
N THR A 179 -5.69 1.27 -6.79
CA THR A 179 -6.93 0.78 -7.39
C THR A 179 -6.62 -0.13 -8.56
N SER A 180 -7.33 -1.25 -8.65
CA SER A 180 -7.14 -2.24 -9.70
C SER A 180 -7.59 -1.66 -11.04
N ALA A 181 -6.68 -1.63 -12.01
CA ALA A 181 -7.01 -1.42 -13.41
C ALA A 181 -7.38 -2.73 -14.11
N SER A 182 -6.99 -3.88 -13.55
CA SER A 182 -7.27 -5.19 -14.11
C SER A 182 -7.31 -6.23 -13.01
N THR A 183 -8.42 -6.95 -12.94
CA THR A 183 -8.60 -8.13 -12.09
C THR A 183 -9.02 -9.29 -12.99
N LEU A 184 -8.17 -10.30 -13.12
CA LEU A 184 -8.43 -11.47 -13.95
C LEU A 184 -8.47 -12.72 -13.06
N VAL A 185 -9.43 -13.59 -13.34
CA VAL A 185 -9.64 -14.83 -12.58
C VAL A 185 -9.51 -16.04 -13.49
N THR A 186 -8.88 -17.09 -12.95
CA THR A 186 -8.81 -18.39 -13.61
C THR A 186 -10.19 -19.07 -13.62
N THR A 187 -10.33 -20.16 -14.37
CA THR A 187 -11.58 -20.93 -14.47
C THR A 187 -12.16 -21.35 -13.12
N THR A 188 -11.31 -21.63 -12.13
CA THR A 188 -11.66 -22.06 -10.78
C THR A 188 -11.58 -20.95 -9.74
N GLY A 189 -11.22 -19.73 -10.15
CA GLY A 189 -11.11 -18.58 -9.26
C GLY A 189 -12.46 -17.91 -8.92
N PRO A 190 -12.45 -16.94 -7.99
CA PRO A 190 -13.66 -16.25 -7.51
C PRO A 190 -14.24 -15.30 -8.57
N LYS A 191 -15.29 -15.74 -9.28
CA LYS A 191 -15.88 -14.98 -10.40
C LYS A 191 -16.45 -13.61 -10.01
N ASN A 192 -16.90 -13.45 -8.77
CA ASN A 192 -17.54 -12.23 -8.27
C ASN A 192 -16.60 -11.39 -7.40
N LEU A 193 -15.27 -11.56 -7.56
CA LEU A 193 -14.31 -10.80 -6.75
C LEU A 193 -14.40 -9.29 -6.99
N GLY A 194 -14.56 -8.87 -8.26
CA GLY A 194 -14.60 -7.45 -8.64
C GLY A 194 -13.24 -6.75 -8.54
N ALA A 195 -13.18 -5.54 -9.13
CA ALA A 195 -12.01 -4.68 -9.05
C ALA A 195 -11.75 -4.27 -7.58
N GLY A 196 -10.49 -4.28 -7.17
CA GLY A 196 -10.08 -3.90 -5.81
C GLY A 196 -9.67 -2.44 -5.68
N LYS A 197 -10.03 -1.81 -4.56
CA LYS A 197 -9.44 -0.56 -4.08
C LYS A 197 -8.81 -0.82 -2.72
N ARG A 198 -7.55 -0.45 -2.54
CA ARG A 198 -6.81 -0.68 -1.30
C ARG A 198 -6.21 0.61 -0.76
N LEU A 199 -6.34 0.79 0.54
CA LEU A 199 -5.70 1.87 1.28
C LEU A 199 -4.76 1.26 2.31
N PHE A 200 -3.51 1.69 2.31
CA PHE A 200 -2.50 1.35 3.31
C PHE A 200 -2.09 2.61 4.06
N GLY A 201 -1.80 2.50 5.36
CA GLY A 201 -1.25 3.62 6.10
C GLY A 201 -0.63 3.22 7.42
N LEU A 202 0.40 3.96 7.84
CA LEU A 202 0.93 3.81 9.18
C LEU A 202 0.12 4.66 10.15
N MET A 203 -0.44 3.99 11.14
CA MET A 203 -1.24 4.59 12.21
C MET A 203 -0.34 5.36 13.20
N PRO A 204 -0.90 6.19 14.11
CA PRO A 204 -0.09 6.93 15.09
C PRO A 204 0.77 6.05 16.01
N ASN A 205 0.36 4.79 16.24
CA ASN A 205 1.12 3.77 16.97
C ASN A 205 2.17 3.06 16.10
N ASN A 206 2.37 3.53 14.87
CA ASN A 206 3.23 2.97 13.83
C ASN A 206 2.86 1.57 13.30
N ASN A 207 1.70 1.01 13.68
CA ASN A 207 1.19 -0.20 13.04
C ASN A 207 0.77 0.11 11.59
N LEU A 208 0.92 -0.88 10.72
CA LEU A 208 0.41 -0.84 9.35
C LEU A 208 -1.08 -1.21 9.37
N GLY A 209 -1.93 -0.23 9.13
CA GLY A 209 -3.34 -0.43 8.84
C GLY A 209 -3.58 -0.57 7.35
N TRP A 210 -4.52 -1.43 6.94
CA TRP A 210 -4.98 -1.47 5.56
C TRP A 210 -6.46 -1.84 5.43
N VAL A 211 -7.07 -1.43 4.31
CA VAL A 211 -8.44 -1.76 3.90
C VAL A 211 -8.45 -2.20 2.43
N ASP A 212 -9.17 -3.28 2.11
CA ASP A 212 -9.52 -3.76 0.76
C ASP A 212 -11.03 -3.63 0.58
N GLU A 213 -11.42 -2.87 -0.43
CA GLU A 213 -12.79 -2.73 -0.91
C GLU A 213 -12.91 -3.38 -2.29
N ARG A 214 -14.09 -3.90 -2.61
CA ARG A 214 -14.37 -4.54 -3.89
C ARG A 214 -15.58 -3.95 -4.57
N MET A 215 -15.45 -3.79 -5.88
CA MET A 215 -16.54 -3.32 -6.73
C MET A 215 -17.64 -4.37 -6.83
N VAL A 216 -18.87 -4.01 -6.45
CA VAL A 216 -20.10 -4.76 -6.65
C VAL A 216 -21.13 -3.82 -7.25
N ASP A 217 -21.72 -4.18 -8.39
CA ASP A 217 -22.78 -3.41 -9.05
C ASP A 217 -22.49 -1.90 -9.24
N GLY A 218 -21.21 -1.53 -9.38
CA GLY A 218 -20.76 -0.15 -9.62
C GLY A 218 -20.37 0.64 -8.37
N GLU A 219 -20.47 0.04 -7.18
CA GLU A 219 -20.06 0.66 -5.92
C GLU A 219 -18.98 -0.18 -5.21
N TYR A 220 -18.11 0.49 -4.44
CA TYR A 220 -17.10 -0.20 -3.63
C TYR A 220 -17.68 -0.59 -2.26
N HIS A 221 -17.56 -1.87 -1.94
CA HIS A 221 -17.98 -2.44 -0.66
C HIS A 221 -16.78 -2.90 0.17
N PRO A 222 -16.77 -2.66 1.49
CA PRO A 222 -15.73 -3.18 2.37
C PRO A 222 -15.65 -4.71 2.30
N ARG A 223 -14.44 -5.24 2.17
CA ARG A 223 -14.19 -6.68 2.14
C ARG A 223 -13.26 -7.13 3.24
N MET A 224 -12.11 -6.46 3.40
CA MET A 224 -11.15 -6.82 4.43
C MET A 224 -10.47 -5.59 5.01
N SER A 225 -10.10 -5.65 6.28
CA SER A 225 -9.20 -4.69 6.91
C SER A 225 -8.34 -5.36 7.96
N ALA A 226 -7.15 -4.82 8.23
CA ALA A 226 -6.30 -5.30 9.31
C ALA A 226 -5.44 -4.18 9.89
N GLU A 227 -4.95 -4.43 11.10
CA GLU A 227 -3.90 -3.65 11.76
C GLU A 227 -2.75 -4.60 12.14
N LEU A 228 -1.55 -4.28 11.66
CA LEU A 228 -0.39 -5.15 11.76
C LEU A 228 0.77 -4.44 12.44
N SER A 229 1.35 -5.06 13.46
CA SER A 229 2.56 -4.57 14.12
C SER A 229 3.81 -5.01 13.38
N ARG A 230 4.82 -4.15 13.39
CA ARG A 230 6.14 -4.45 12.83
C ARG A 230 6.84 -5.50 13.69
N VAL A 231 7.39 -6.53 13.06
CA VAL A 231 8.18 -7.58 13.73
C VAL A 231 9.62 -7.68 13.21
N ILE A 232 9.90 -7.07 12.06
CA ILE A 232 11.22 -6.95 11.40
C ILE A 232 11.31 -5.57 10.72
N GLY A 233 12.51 -4.97 10.74
CA GLY A 233 12.79 -3.65 10.20
C GLY A 233 12.73 -2.53 11.23
#